data_AF-A0A659UMP5-F1
#
_entry.id   AF-A0A659UMP5-F1
#
_cell.length_a   1.000
_cell.length_b   1.000
_cell.length_c   1.000
_cell.angle_alpha   90.00
_cell.angle_beta   90.00
_cell.angle_gamma   90.00
#
_symmetry.space_group_name_H-M   'P 1'
#
loop_
_entity.id
_entity.type
_entity.pdbx_description
1 polymer ?
#
loop_
_entity_poly.entity_id
_entity_poly.type
_entity_poly.pdbx_seq_one_letter_code
_entity_poly.pdbx_strand_id
1 'polypeptide(L)'
;PLYLFLVPFWAAGGPARLKQAIAQRVDIDPATLPYRAPLLDRLRTEHAEGRKLVLATGTPRKFADAIAVHLGIFDRVLATDGLDTLTSGKKRASLLAAYGDAGFDYAGNSRHDLQVFYAARSAIVVAPDRHA
;
A
#
# COMPACT_ATOMS: atom_id res chain seq x y z
N PRO A 1 -14.84 7.58 -18.66
CA PRO A 1 -15.22 6.16 -18.51
C PRO A 1 -14.46 5.26 -19.52
N LEU A 2 -13.20 4.86 -19.23
CA LEU A 2 -12.44 3.92 -20.09
C LEU A 2 -11.08 3.47 -19.51
N TYR A 3 -10.89 3.38 -18.19
CA TYR A 3 -9.60 2.93 -17.61
C TYR A 3 -9.69 1.67 -16.74
N LEU A 4 -10.89 1.08 -16.64
CA LEU A 4 -11.09 -0.24 -16.01
C LEU A 4 -10.43 -1.39 -16.79
N PHE A 5 -10.03 -1.15 -18.05
CA PHE A 5 -9.47 -2.17 -18.95
C PHE A 5 -7.95 -2.22 -19.00
N LEU A 6 -7.24 -1.42 -18.18
CA LEU A 6 -5.78 -1.47 -18.16
C LEU A 6 -5.21 -2.35 -17.05
N VAL A 7 -6.04 -2.96 -16.20
CA VAL A 7 -5.55 -3.95 -15.23
C VAL A 7 -4.93 -5.22 -15.88
N PRO A 8 -5.38 -5.73 -17.05
CA PRO A 8 -4.80 -6.94 -17.64
C PRO A 8 -3.61 -6.71 -18.59
N PHE A 9 -3.43 -5.52 -19.19
CA PHE A 9 -2.38 -5.31 -20.23
C PHE A 9 -0.96 -5.13 -19.64
N TRP A 10 -0.85 -5.12 -18.31
CA TRP A 10 0.34 -4.65 -17.57
C TRP A 10 1.21 -5.79 -17.05
N ALA A 11 0.85 -7.02 -17.40
CA ALA A 11 1.53 -8.24 -16.99
C ALA A 11 2.69 -8.64 -17.92
N ALA A 12 2.86 -8.03 -19.10
CA ALA A 12 3.78 -8.54 -20.13
C ALA A 12 5.11 -7.77 -20.31
N GLY A 13 5.32 -6.61 -19.68
CA GLY A 13 6.47 -5.72 -19.98
C GLY A 13 7.46 -5.45 -18.83
N GLY A 14 7.28 -6.08 -17.67
CA GLY A 14 8.05 -5.81 -16.46
C GLY A 14 7.47 -4.66 -15.62
N PRO A 15 7.28 -4.85 -14.31
CA PRO A 15 6.40 -4.01 -13.48
C PRO A 15 6.95 -2.60 -13.19
N ALA A 16 8.27 -2.38 -13.24
CA ALA A 16 8.88 -1.13 -12.80
C ALA A 16 8.79 0.00 -13.85
N ARG A 17 9.20 -0.28 -15.10
CA ARG A 17 9.18 0.70 -16.21
C ARG A 17 7.77 1.18 -16.54
N LEU A 18 6.83 0.25 -16.44
CA LEU A 18 5.44 0.48 -16.79
C LEU A 18 4.73 1.34 -15.71
N LYS A 19 4.99 1.08 -14.42
CA LYS A 19 4.54 1.96 -13.31
C LYS A 19 5.11 3.37 -13.39
N GLN A 20 6.36 3.52 -13.81
CA GLN A 20 7.00 4.83 -13.99
C GLN A 20 6.38 5.61 -15.16
N ALA A 21 6.01 4.92 -16.25
CA ALA A 21 5.36 5.55 -17.39
C ALA A 21 3.91 6.02 -17.12
N ILE A 22 3.13 5.36 -16.23
CA ILE A 22 1.85 5.91 -15.72
C ILE A 22 2.12 7.13 -14.87
N ALA A 23 3.05 7.01 -13.91
CA ALA A 23 3.27 8.06 -12.92
C ALA A 23 3.61 9.42 -13.57
N GLN A 24 4.22 9.36 -14.75
CA GLN A 24 4.54 10.52 -15.58
C GLN A 24 3.40 11.05 -16.45
N ARG A 25 2.33 10.28 -16.69
CA ARG A 25 1.29 10.59 -17.70
C ARG A 25 -0.15 10.61 -17.17
N VAL A 26 -0.37 10.13 -15.94
CA VAL A 26 -1.71 10.04 -15.33
C VAL A 26 -1.63 10.61 -13.92
N ASP A 27 -2.50 11.57 -13.62
CA ASP A 27 -2.82 11.95 -12.25
C ASP A 27 -3.97 11.07 -11.76
N ILE A 28 -3.78 10.46 -10.60
CA ILE A 28 -4.85 9.75 -9.89
C ILE A 28 -5.54 10.79 -9.02
N ASP A 29 -6.84 10.96 -9.19
CA ASP A 29 -7.65 11.69 -8.20
C ASP A 29 -7.97 10.73 -7.05
N PRO A 30 -7.36 10.92 -5.85
CA PRO A 30 -7.58 10.04 -4.73
C PRO A 30 -9.06 9.96 -4.31
N ALA A 31 -9.83 11.04 -4.50
CA ALA A 31 -11.25 11.09 -4.12
C ALA A 31 -12.13 10.11 -4.91
N THR A 32 -11.66 9.65 -6.07
CA THR A 32 -12.41 8.74 -6.95
C THR A 32 -12.08 7.26 -6.75
N LEU A 33 -11.12 6.96 -5.87
CA LEU A 33 -10.70 5.58 -5.63
C LEU A 33 -11.77 4.80 -4.84
N PRO A 34 -11.99 3.51 -5.16
CA PRO A 34 -12.97 2.68 -4.47
C PRO A 34 -12.42 2.22 -3.11
N TYR A 35 -12.45 3.12 -2.12
CA TYR A 35 -12.05 2.82 -0.75
C TYR A 35 -13.01 1.82 -0.10
N ARG A 36 -12.45 0.89 0.69
CA ARG A 36 -13.24 -0.02 1.52
C ARG A 36 -13.66 0.72 2.79
N ALA A 37 -14.86 1.29 2.78
CA ALA A 37 -15.38 2.09 3.90
C ALA A 37 -15.20 1.42 5.28
N PRO A 38 -15.53 0.12 5.49
CA PRO A 38 -15.37 -0.50 6.81
C PRO A 38 -13.92 -0.52 7.33
N LEU A 39 -12.94 -0.72 6.43
CA LEU A 39 -11.53 -0.65 6.81
C LEU A 39 -11.11 0.79 7.10
N LEU A 40 -11.54 1.73 6.25
CA LEU A 40 -11.17 3.13 6.41
C LEU A 40 -11.74 3.73 7.70
N ASP A 41 -12.97 3.37 8.06
CA ASP A 41 -13.60 3.83 9.30
C ASP A 41 -12.90 3.25 10.53
N ARG A 42 -12.52 1.96 10.49
CA ARG A 42 -11.68 1.38 11.54
C ARG A 42 -10.34 2.11 11.67
N LEU A 43 -9.65 2.40 10.57
CA LEU A 43 -8.38 3.12 10.59
C LEU A 43 -8.55 4.55 11.11
N ARG A 44 -9.64 5.23 10.77
CA ARG A 44 -9.95 6.56 11.33
C ARG A 44 -10.13 6.52 12.84
N THR A 45 -10.87 5.53 13.36
CA THR A 45 -11.03 5.33 14.80
C THR A 45 -9.68 5.07 15.46
N GLU A 46 -8.89 4.14 14.93
CA GLU A 46 -7.56 3.83 15.48
C GLU A 46 -6.64 5.07 15.47
N HIS A 47 -6.67 5.88 14.40
CA HIS A 47 -5.91 7.13 14.32
C HIS A 47 -6.38 8.15 15.38
N ALA A 48 -7.70 8.30 15.56
CA ALA A 48 -8.28 9.19 16.57
C ALA A 48 -7.93 8.75 18.01
N GLU A 49 -7.76 7.44 18.24
CA GLU A 49 -7.27 6.85 19.49
C GLU A 49 -5.75 7.03 19.70
N GLY A 50 -5.07 7.72 18.78
CA GLY A 50 -3.64 8.04 18.87
C GLY A 50 -2.72 6.97 18.25
N ARG A 51 -3.28 5.96 17.58
CA ARG A 51 -2.49 4.92 16.93
C ARG A 51 -1.81 5.49 15.68
N LYS A 52 -0.51 5.22 15.56
CA LYS A 52 0.29 5.61 14.40
C LYS A 52 0.01 4.70 13.21
N LEU A 53 -0.36 5.30 12.08
CA LEU A 53 -0.70 4.58 10.85
C LEU A 53 0.35 4.84 9.76
N VAL A 54 0.74 3.75 9.09
CA VAL A 54 1.73 3.79 8.00
C VAL A 54 1.11 3.24 6.73
N LEU A 55 1.12 4.03 5.66
CA LEU A 55 0.75 3.57 4.33
C LEU A 55 1.94 2.87 3.68
N ALA A 56 1.92 1.54 3.61
CA ALA A 56 3.00 0.75 3.02
C ALA A 56 2.58 0.10 1.68
N THR A 57 2.99 0.67 0.55
CA THR A 57 2.55 0.27 -0.80
C THR A 57 3.72 0.13 -1.79
N GLY A 58 3.61 -0.80 -2.74
CA GLY A 58 4.58 -0.94 -3.84
C GLY A 58 4.36 0.05 -5.00
N THR A 59 3.43 0.98 -4.83
CA THR A 59 3.06 2.03 -5.81
C THR A 59 4.11 3.16 -5.81
N PRO A 60 4.32 3.88 -6.93
CA PRO A 60 5.14 5.08 -6.94
C PRO A 60 4.75 6.08 -5.85
N ARG A 61 5.75 6.67 -5.20
CA ARG A 61 5.60 7.60 -4.08
C ARG A 61 4.62 8.74 -4.36
N LYS A 62 4.66 9.34 -5.56
CA LYS A 62 3.72 10.40 -5.99
C LYS A 62 2.25 10.06 -5.68
N PHE A 63 1.83 8.83 -6.00
CA PHE A 63 0.43 8.42 -5.78
C PHE A 63 0.14 8.03 -4.34
N ALA A 64 1.11 7.38 -3.68
CA ALA A 64 0.98 7.02 -2.28
C ALA A 64 0.83 8.27 -1.40
N ASP A 65 1.63 9.30 -1.67
CA ASP A 65 1.59 10.58 -0.96
C ASP A 65 0.27 11.32 -1.26
N ALA A 66 -0.21 11.33 -2.51
CA ALA A 66 -1.51 11.92 -2.85
C ALA A 66 -2.68 11.26 -2.09
N ILE A 67 -2.66 9.92 -1.98
CA ILE A 67 -3.66 9.18 -1.18
C ILE A 67 -3.52 9.49 0.31
N ALA A 68 -2.29 9.54 0.83
CA ALA A 68 -2.05 9.84 2.24
C ALA A 68 -2.52 11.24 2.62
N VAL A 69 -2.24 12.24 1.77
CA VAL A 69 -2.71 13.62 1.94
C VAL A 69 -4.24 13.69 1.87
N HIS A 70 -4.86 13.03 0.90
CA HIS A 70 -6.31 13.03 0.76
C HIS A 70 -7.02 12.40 1.96
N LEU A 71 -6.50 11.28 2.47
CA LEU A 71 -7.12 10.56 3.59
C LEU A 71 -6.79 11.20 4.95
N GLY A 72 -5.63 11.85 5.09
CA GLY A 72 -5.27 12.64 6.27
C GLY A 72 -5.01 11.83 7.55
N ILE A 73 -4.98 10.50 7.49
CA ILE A 73 -4.88 9.60 8.65
C ILE A 73 -3.53 8.87 8.76
N PHE A 74 -2.61 9.07 7.81
CA PHE A 74 -1.32 8.37 7.80
C PHE A 74 -0.20 9.26 8.28
N ASP A 75 0.54 8.83 9.29
CA ASP A 75 1.71 9.52 9.82
C ASP A 75 2.95 9.33 8.93
N ARG A 76 3.00 8.23 8.16
CA ARG A 76 4.14 7.90 7.31
C ARG A 76 3.73 7.14 6.06
N VAL A 77 4.47 7.35 4.97
CA VAL A 77 4.31 6.64 3.70
C VAL A 77 5.59 5.88 3.33
N LEU A 78 5.48 4.56 3.22
CA LEU A 78 6.47 3.67 2.62
C LEU A 78 6.02 3.31 1.21
N ALA A 79 6.69 3.86 0.21
CA ALA A 79 6.35 3.70 -1.20
C ALA A 79 7.59 3.41 -2.07
N THR A 80 7.36 2.98 -3.30
CA THR A 80 8.43 2.83 -4.30
C THR A 80 8.92 4.21 -4.73
N ASP A 81 10.23 4.45 -4.69
CA ASP A 81 10.86 5.70 -5.13
C ASP A 81 11.87 5.41 -6.25
N GLY A 82 11.73 6.09 -7.39
CA GLY A 82 12.56 5.83 -8.58
C GLY A 82 12.53 4.36 -9.06
N LEU A 83 13.72 3.79 -9.28
CA LEU A 83 13.90 2.39 -9.70
C LEU A 83 13.86 1.40 -8.52
N ASP A 84 13.87 1.91 -7.29
CA ASP A 84 13.85 1.09 -6.08
C ASP A 84 12.43 0.64 -5.74
N THR A 85 12.03 -0.45 -6.39
CA THR A 85 10.74 -1.10 -6.09
C THR A 85 10.71 -1.54 -4.63
N LEU A 86 9.69 -1.09 -3.88
CA LEU A 86 9.43 -1.55 -2.53
C LEU A 86 8.86 -2.98 -2.58
N THR A 87 9.76 -3.96 -2.64
CA THR A 87 9.41 -5.38 -2.56
C THR A 87 8.90 -5.74 -1.17
N SER A 88 8.24 -6.89 -1.06
CA SER A 88 7.78 -7.44 0.22
C SER A 88 8.89 -7.55 1.26
N GLY A 89 10.07 -8.01 0.85
CA GLY A 89 11.26 -8.08 1.71
C GLY A 89 11.76 -6.71 2.16
N LYS A 90 11.84 -5.73 1.24
CA LYS A 90 12.23 -4.35 1.60
C LYS A 90 11.20 -3.69 2.53
N LYS A 91 9.90 -3.95 2.32
CA LYS A 91 8.81 -3.49 3.19
C LYS A 91 8.97 -4.08 4.60
N ARG A 92 9.16 -5.41 4.70
CA ARG A 92 9.41 -6.09 5.98
C ARG A 92 10.63 -5.51 6.69
N ALA A 93 11.76 -5.37 6.00
CA ALA A 93 12.99 -4.83 6.58
C ALA A 93 12.81 -3.40 7.10
N SER A 94 12.10 -2.55 6.35
CA SER A 94 11.82 -1.18 6.76
C SER A 94 10.92 -1.12 8.01
N LEU A 95 9.91 -1.99 8.09
CA LEU A 95 9.01 -2.07 9.24
C LEU A 95 9.72 -2.64 10.48
N LEU A 96 10.53 -3.69 10.31
CA LEU A 96 11.36 -4.26 11.36
C LEU A 96 12.38 -3.25 11.90
N ALA A 97 13.05 -2.49 11.03
CA ALA A 97 14.00 -1.47 11.44
C ALA A 97 13.31 -0.31 12.20
N ALA A 98 12.07 0.03 11.84
CA ALA A 98 11.34 1.13 12.45
C ALA A 98 10.62 0.76 13.75
N TYR A 99 10.13 -0.47 13.87
CA TYR A 99 9.21 -0.88 14.94
C TYR A 99 9.63 -2.15 15.69
N GLY A 100 10.64 -2.87 15.22
CA GLY A 100 11.05 -4.15 15.79
C GLY A 100 10.18 -5.33 15.34
N ASP A 101 10.61 -6.53 15.72
CA ASP A 101 9.85 -7.76 15.48
C ASP A 101 8.60 -7.81 16.38
N ALA A 102 7.45 -8.14 15.80
CA ALA A 102 6.14 -8.05 16.46
C ALA A 102 5.82 -6.66 17.07
N GLY A 103 6.42 -5.59 16.54
CA GLY A 103 6.17 -4.21 17.00
C GLY A 103 5.00 -3.50 16.31
N PHE A 104 4.40 -4.13 15.30
CA PHE A 104 3.35 -3.54 14.47
C PHE A 104 2.29 -4.57 14.09
N ASP A 105 1.07 -4.12 13.83
CA ASP A 105 0.07 -4.93 13.14
C ASP A 105 0.08 -4.56 11.65
N TYR A 106 -0.21 -5.51 10.77
CA TYR A 106 -0.14 -5.29 9.34
C TYR A 106 -1.41 -5.77 8.63
N ALA A 107 -2.04 -4.86 7.88
CA ALA A 107 -3.19 -5.15 7.05
C ALA A 107 -2.76 -5.32 5.58
N GLY A 108 -3.05 -6.47 4.98
CA GLY A 108 -2.64 -6.82 3.62
C GLY A 108 -3.61 -7.77 2.94
N ASN A 109 -3.49 -7.95 1.63
CA ASN A 109 -4.45 -8.70 0.83
C ASN A 109 -3.84 -9.81 -0.03
N SER A 110 -2.51 -9.97 -0.03
CA SER A 110 -1.82 -10.81 -1.00
C SER A 110 -0.76 -11.73 -0.39
N ARG A 111 -0.35 -12.76 -1.15
CA ARG A 111 0.79 -13.61 -0.82
C ARG A 111 2.11 -12.83 -0.74
N HIS A 112 2.21 -11.70 -1.44
CA HIS A 112 3.37 -10.82 -1.32
C HIS A 112 3.48 -10.18 0.06
N ASP A 113 2.42 -10.17 0.86
CA ASP A 113 2.46 -9.65 2.22
C ASP A 113 2.86 -10.71 3.26
N LEU A 114 2.97 -12.00 2.90
CA LEU A 114 3.28 -13.09 3.83
C LEU A 114 4.57 -12.81 4.63
N GLN A 115 5.62 -12.33 3.97
CA GLN A 115 6.88 -12.02 4.65
C GLN A 115 6.72 -10.92 5.71
N VAL A 116 5.79 -9.98 5.49
CA VAL A 116 5.49 -8.91 6.43
C VAL A 116 4.57 -9.42 7.55
N PHE A 117 3.60 -10.28 7.22
CA PHE A 117 2.75 -10.94 8.21
C PHE A 117 3.56 -11.72 9.25
N TYR A 118 4.62 -12.42 8.85
CA TYR A 118 5.49 -13.15 9.78
C TYR A 118 6.24 -12.26 10.78
N ALA A 119 6.43 -10.98 10.47
CA ALA A 119 7.09 -10.02 11.35
C ALA A 119 6.09 -9.15 12.14
N ALA A 120 4.81 -9.22 11.79
CA ALA A 120 3.75 -8.46 12.44
C ALA A 120 3.26 -9.20 13.69
N ARG A 121 2.86 -8.44 14.71
CA ARG A 121 2.17 -8.96 15.89
C ARG A 121 0.80 -9.52 15.55
N SER A 122 0.07 -8.82 14.70
CA SER A 122 -1.23 -9.24 14.17
C SER A 122 -1.28 -9.02 12.66
N ALA A 123 -1.70 -10.06 11.94
CA ALA A 123 -1.93 -10.02 10.50
C ALA A 123 -3.43 -9.88 10.24
N ILE A 124 -3.82 -8.78 9.57
CA ILE A 124 -5.20 -8.51 9.21
C ILE A 124 -5.34 -8.74 7.71
N VAL A 125 -6.05 -9.81 7.33
CA VAL A 125 -6.30 -10.09 5.91
C VAL A 125 -7.47 -9.25 5.43
N VAL A 126 -7.21 -8.36 4.48
CA VAL A 126 -8.21 -7.49 3.88
C VAL A 126 -8.55 -8.01 2.49
N ALA A 127 -9.73 -8.62 2.34
CA ALA A 127 -10.25 -9.12 1.06
C ALA A 127 -9.21 -9.94 0.25
N PRO A 128 -8.97 -11.19 0.66
CA PRO A 128 -7.95 -12.03 0.06
C PRO A 128 -8.22 -12.21 -1.44
N ASP A 129 -7.16 -12.15 -2.25
CA ASP A 129 -7.26 -12.47 -3.66
C ASP A 129 -7.78 -13.92 -3.83
N ARG A 130 -8.62 -14.19 -4.84
CA ARG A 130 -9.27 -15.52 -5.01
C ARG A 130 -8.29 -16.64 -5.36
N HIS A 131 -7.03 -16.30 -5.60
CA HIS A 131 -5.91 -17.22 -5.80
C HIS A 131 -4.99 -17.35 -4.55
N ALA A 132 -5.45 -16.89 -3.39
CA ALA A 132 -4.75 -17.01 -2.11
C ALA A 132 -4.59 -18.46 -1.65
#